data_AF-H6QKP0-F1
#
_entry.id   AF-H6QKP0-F1
#
_cell.length_a   1.000
_cell.length_b   1.000
_cell.length_c   1.000
_cell.angle_alpha   90.00
_cell.angle_beta   90.00
_cell.angle_gamma   90.00
#
_symmetry.space_group_name_H-M   'P 1'
#
loop_
_entity.id
_entity.type
_entity.pdbx_description
1 polymer ?
#
loop_
_entity_poly.entity_id
_entity_poly.type
_entity_poly.pdbx_seq_one_letter_code
_entity_poly.pdbx_strand_id
1 'polypeptide(L)'
;MSLILQKEDTGETFDILLILKYSDGANMPKADPAFLKIHYGRDGKLNKLSLPNPPIIFHNQWYPALTVYKGELCSLPIKVVGIL
;
A
#
# COMPACT_ATOMS: atom_id res chain seq x y z
N MET A 1 -9.96 3.81 -10.50
CA MET A 1 -9.18 3.41 -9.30
C MET A 1 -10.17 3.36 -8.14
N SER A 2 -10.44 2.17 -7.59
CA SER A 2 -11.41 2.04 -6.50
C SER A 2 -10.65 1.96 -5.18
N LEU A 3 -10.75 3.01 -4.38
CA LEU A 3 -10.19 3.07 -3.04
C LEU A 3 -11.15 2.32 -2.11
N ILE A 4 -10.75 1.18 -1.55
CA ILE A 4 -11.51 0.54 -0.48
C ILE A 4 -10.88 1.00 0.82
N LEU A 5 -11.49 2.00 1.46
CA LEU A 5 -11.10 2.48 2.79
C LEU A 5 -11.71 1.57 3.83
N GLN A 6 -10.90 0.71 4.45
CA GLN A 6 -11.28 0.04 5.68
C GLN A 6 -10.59 0.77 6.83
N LYS A 7 -11.41 1.41 7.67
CA LYS A 7 -11.00 2.04 8.92
C LYS A 7 -11.13 1.00 10.03
N GLU A 8 -10.01 0.65 10.64
CA GLU A 8 -9.99 -0.12 11.89
C GLU A 8 -9.56 0.83 13.01
N ASP A 9 -10.42 0.97 14.02
CA ASP A 9 -10.22 1.88 15.16
C ASP A 9 -10.12 1.03 16.44
N THR A 10 -8.90 0.93 16.97
CA THR A 10 -8.61 0.14 18.18
C THR A 10 -8.58 1.01 19.44
N GLY A 11 -8.89 2.32 19.34
CA GLY A 11 -8.87 3.27 20.46
C GLY A 11 -7.51 3.94 20.71
N GLU A 12 -6.41 3.39 20.20
CA GLU A 12 -5.04 3.93 20.33
C GLU A 12 -4.43 4.40 19.00
N THR A 13 -4.79 3.75 17.89
CA THR A 13 -4.28 4.03 16.54
C THR A 13 -5.40 4.01 15.51
N PHE A 14 -5.20 4.69 14.39
CA PHE A 14 -6.07 4.65 13.23
C PHE A 14 -5.30 4.10 12.04
N ASP A 15 -5.78 3.00 11.46
CA ASP A 15 -5.14 2.35 10.32
C ASP A 15 -5.95 2.56 9.03
N ILE A 16 -5.25 2.92 7.95
CA ILE A 16 -5.77 2.90 6.58
C ILE A 16 -5.17 1.69 5.85
N LEU A 17 -6.04 0.85 5.30
CA LEU A 17 -5.66 -0.30 4.48
C LEU A 17 -5.92 0.02 3.01
N LEU A 18 -4.89 -0.07 2.17
CA LEU A 18 -4.99 0.10 0.73
C LEU A 18 -4.68 -1.24 0.05
N ILE A 19 -5.69 -1.84 -0.59
CA ILE A 19 -5.54 -3.11 -1.31
C ILE A 19 -4.60 -2.91 -2.49
N LEU A 20 -3.62 -3.81 -2.61
CA LEU A 20 -2.70 -3.83 -3.74
C LEU A 20 -3.38 -4.40 -4.99
N LYS A 21 -2.81 -4.10 -6.15
CA LYS A 21 -3.18 -4.72 -7.43
C LYS A 21 -2.00 -5.53 -7.94
N TYR A 22 -2.28 -6.53 -8.76
CA TYR A 22 -1.21 -7.15 -9.54
C TYR A 22 -0.59 -6.13 -10.51
N SER A 23 0.64 -6.37 -10.94
CA SER A 23 1.38 -5.45 -11.82
C SER A 23 0.71 -5.23 -13.17
N ASP A 24 -0.11 -6.18 -13.62
CA ASP A 24 -0.95 -6.08 -14.82
C ASP A 24 -2.24 -5.26 -14.62
N GLY A 25 -2.49 -4.79 -13.39
CA GLY A 25 -3.66 -3.99 -13.02
C GLY A 25 -4.86 -4.80 -12.50
N ALA A 26 -4.78 -6.14 -12.53
CA ALA A 26 -5.83 -7.02 -12.02
C ALA A 26 -6.03 -6.82 -10.51
N ASN A 27 -7.28 -6.98 -10.07
CA ASN A 27 -7.63 -6.87 -8.65
C ASN A 27 -7.20 -8.14 -7.91
N MET A 28 -6.77 -7.98 -6.66
CA MET A 28 -6.48 -9.13 -5.80
C MET A 28 -7.74 -9.91 -5.42
N PRO A 29 -7.62 -11.23 -5.17
CA PRO A 29 -8.71 -12.04 -4.65
C PRO A 29 -9.23 -11.49 -3.31
N LYS A 30 -10.56 -11.42 -3.14
CA LYS A 30 -11.16 -10.95 -1.89
C LYS A 30 -10.84 -11.81 -0.68
N ALA A 31 -10.54 -13.10 -0.89
CA ALA A 31 -10.24 -14.05 0.18
C ALA A 31 -8.85 -13.87 0.79
N ASP A 32 -7.91 -13.29 0.05
CA ASP A 32 -6.53 -13.12 0.49
C ASP A 32 -5.85 -11.88 -0.14
N PRO A 33 -6.34 -10.68 0.19
CA PRO A 33 -5.75 -9.43 -0.30
C PRO A 33 -4.43 -9.10 0.42
N ALA A 34 -3.47 -8.56 -0.34
CA ALA A 34 -2.32 -7.86 0.22
C ALA A 34 -2.61 -6.37 0.32
N PHE A 35 -2.00 -5.71 1.32
CA PHE A 35 -2.26 -4.31 1.63
C PHE A 35 -0.98 -3.51 1.80
N LEU A 36 -1.03 -2.24 1.40
CA LEU A 36 -0.26 -1.18 2.03
C LEU A 36 -1.05 -0.70 3.25
N LYS A 37 -0.44 -0.84 4.44
CA LYS A 37 -1.02 -0.34 5.69
C LYS A 37 -0.37 0.99 6.07
N ILE A 38 -1.19 1.98 6.36
CA ILE A 38 -0.76 3.30 6.82
C ILE A 38 -1.25 3.45 8.25
N HIS A 39 -0.31 3.50 9.19
CA HIS A 39 -0.59 3.57 10.61
C HIS A 39 -0.50 5.02 11.09
N TYR A 40 -1.60 5.54 11.63
CA TYR A 40 -1.65 6.86 12.25
C TYR A 40 -1.75 6.75 13.78
N GLY A 41 -1.03 7.63 14.46
CA GLY A 41 -1.22 7.87 15.89
C GLY A 41 -2.51 8.64 16.16
N ARG A 42 -2.95 8.65 17.42
CA ARG A 42 -4.12 9.42 17.87
C ARG A 42 -4.00 10.92 17.59
N ASP A 43 -2.78 11.44 17.52
CA ASP A 43 -2.50 12.84 17.16
C ASP A 43 -2.68 13.13 15.66
N GLY A 44 -3.11 12.13 14.88
CA GLY A 44 -3.32 12.24 13.44
C GLY A 44 -2.03 12.19 12.64
N LYS A 45 -0.88 11.93 13.27
CA LYS A 45 0.40 11.84 12.56
C LYS A 45 0.64 10.44 12.03
N LEU A 46 1.31 10.39 10.88
CA LEU A 46 1.80 9.15 10.31
C LEU A 46 2.88 8.56 11.22
N ASN A 47 2.63 7.38 11.77
CA ASN A 47 3.59 6.65 12.60
C ASN A 47 4.42 5.68 11.75
N LYS A 48 3.78 4.92 10.86
CA LYS A 48 4.45 3.84 10.13
C LYS A 48 3.72 3.50 8.83
N LEU A 49 4.49 3.04 7.84
CA LEU A 49 4.00 2.32 6.67
C LEU A 49 4.41 0.85 6.77
N SER A 50 3.48 -0.07 6.48
CA SER A 50 3.76 -1.51 6.47
C SER A 50 3.37 -2.12 5.11
N LEU A 51 4.26 -2.97 4.60
CA LEU A 51 4.12 -3.70 3.34
C LEU A 51 4.42 -5.19 3.58
N PRO A 52 3.90 -6.10 2.73
CA PRO A 52 4.18 -7.53 2.85
C PRO A 52 5.66 -7.86 2.64
N ASN A 53 6.33 -7.12 1.76
CA ASN A 53 7.75 -7.22 1.47
C ASN A 53 8.34 -5.84 1.18
N PRO A 54 9.68 -5.68 1.24
CA PRO A 54 10.34 -4.44 0.86
C PRO A 54 9.89 -3.93 -0.51
N PRO A 55 9.68 -2.61 -0.68
CA PRO A 55 9.27 -2.06 -1.96
C PRO A 55 10.42 -2.09 -2.97
N ILE A 56 10.07 -2.30 -4.24
CA ILE A 56 10.94 -2.11 -5.39
C ILE A 56 10.64 -0.72 -5.94
N ILE A 57 11.63 0.17 -5.81
CA ILE A 57 11.53 1.57 -6.24
C ILE A 57 12.40 1.77 -7.47
N PHE A 58 11.82 2.33 -8.52
CA PHE A 58 12.53 2.66 -9.75
C PHE A 58 12.98 4.12 -9.71
N HIS A 59 14.17 4.42 -10.24
CA HIS A 59 14.62 5.80 -10.43
C HIS A 59 13.76 6.55 -11.46
N ASN A 60 13.23 5.82 -12.44
CA ASN A 60 12.31 6.36 -13.42
C ASN A 60 10.88 6.44 -12.84
N GLN A 61 10.41 7.67 -12.61
CA GLN A 61 9.08 7.96 -12.02
C GLN A 61 7.89 7.53 -12.88
N TRP A 62 8.13 7.11 -14.14
CA TRP A 62 7.09 6.55 -14.99
C TRP A 62 6.66 5.14 -14.56
N TYR A 63 7.50 4.44 -13.79
CA TYR A 63 7.14 3.14 -13.23
C TYR A 63 6.53 3.30 -11.84
N PRO A 64 5.44 2.57 -11.54
CA PRO A 64 4.90 2.53 -10.20
C PRO A 64 5.90 1.86 -9.24
N ALA A 65 5.83 2.21 -7.95
CA ALA A 65 6.49 1.43 -6.93
C ALA A 65 5.83 0.04 -6.86
N LEU A 66 6.65 -1.01 -6.72
CA LEU A 66 6.16 -2.39 -6.67
C LEU A 66 6.50 -3.05 -5.33
N THR A 67 5.88 -4.18 -5.06
CA THR A 67 6.30 -5.13 -4.03
C THR A 67 6.01 -6.55 -4.52
N VAL A 68 6.54 -7.55 -3.84
CA VAL A 68 6.24 -8.96 -4.12
C VAL A 68 5.25 -9.47 -3.09
N TYR A 69 4.24 -10.23 -3.52
CA TYR A 69 3.35 -10.96 -2.63
C TYR A 69 3.12 -12.37 -3.21
N LYS A 70 3.48 -13.41 -2.45
CA LYS A 70 3.35 -14.82 -2.86
C LYS A 70 3.95 -15.15 -4.24
N GLY A 71 5.07 -14.50 -4.57
CA GLY A 71 5.76 -14.68 -5.85
C GLY A 71 5.27 -13.79 -6.99
N GLU A 72 4.16 -13.07 -6.79
CA GLU A 72 3.58 -12.17 -7.79
C GLU A 72 4.00 -10.71 -7.57
N LEU A 73 4.23 -9.99 -8.66
CA LEU A 73 4.49 -8.55 -8.61
C LEU A 73 3.20 -7.78 -8.40
N CYS A 74 3.23 -6.87 -7.42
CA CYS A 74 2.09 -6.08 -7.03
C CYS A 74 2.42 -4.59 -7.13
N SER A 75 1.51 -3.82 -7.72
CA SER A 75 1.60 -2.37 -7.81
C SER A 75 1.15 -1.71 -6.51
N LEU A 76 1.99 -0.83 -5.97
CA LEU A 76 1.64 -0.01 -4.81
C LEU A 76 0.74 1.16 -5.26
N PRO A 77 -0.34 1.46 -4.53
CA PRO A 77 -1.27 2.55 -4.86
C PRO A 77 -0.72 3.91 -4.41
N ILE A 78 0.54 4.21 -4.74
CA ILE A 78 1.22 5.46 -4.39
C ILE A 78 1.87 6.06 -5.63
N LYS A 79 1.86 7.39 -5.72
CA LYS A 79 2.70 8.11 -6.69
C LYS A 79 4.03 8.43 -6.04
N VAL A 80 5.13 7.98 -6.63
CA VAL A 80 6.46 8.45 -6.25
C VAL A 80 6.59 9.87 -6.80
N VAL A 81 6.50 10.86 -5.93
CA VAL A 81 6.88 12.24 -6.27
C VAL A 81 8.38 12.32 -6.01
N GLY A 82 9.18 12.58 -7.04
CA GLY A 82 10.61 12.77 -6.86
C GLY A 82 10.89 13.90 -5.89
N ILE A 83 11.69 13.62 -4.86
CA ILE A 83 12.37 14.66 -4.10
C ILE A 83 13.61 15.01 -4.94
N LEU A 84 13.52 16.10 -5.70
CA LEU A 84 14.67 16.78 -6.31
C LEU A 84 15.23 17.79 -5.31
#